data_AF-A0A8J7EBQ9-F1
#
_entry.id   AF-A0A8J7EBQ9-F1
#
_cell.length_a   1.000
_cell.length_b   1.000
_cell.length_c   1.000
_cell.angle_alpha   90.00
_cell.angle_beta   90.00
_cell.angle_gamma   90.00
#
_symmetry.space_group_name_H-M   'P 1'
#
loop_
_entity.id
_entity.type
_entity.pdbx_description
1 polymer ?
#
loop_
_entity_poly.entity_id
_entity_poly.type
_entity_poly.pdbx_seq_one_letter_code
_entity_poly.pdbx_strand_id
1 'polypeptide(L)'
;MEEIVVFAILLGIGYFFGARAEKQHLRLLQHREQAIKGLVLSTAGAKATVPDARQAELFVGSVVISSDFFKTFIAGLLKLFGGRITVYESLLERGRREALLRMEESALAWGAERVVNIRIQTAELSGNNGRGVVALEVMAYGTGVR
;
A
#
# COMPACT_ATOMS: atom_id res chain seq x y z
N MET A 1 9.58 2.97 -39.45
CA MET A 1 9.81 1.69 -38.73
C MET A 1 10.76 1.87 -37.55
N GLU A 2 11.85 2.64 -37.69
CA GLU A 2 12.83 2.88 -36.62
C GLU A 2 12.21 3.47 -35.33
N GLU A 3 11.31 4.45 -35.45
CA GLU A 3 10.65 5.07 -34.28
C GLU A 3 9.83 4.07 -33.45
N ILE A 4 9.16 3.12 -34.11
CA ILE A 4 8.36 2.08 -33.45
C ILE A 4 9.28 1.12 -32.70
N VAL A 5 10.42 0.79 -33.29
CA VAL A 5 11.43 -0.08 -32.65
C VAL A 5 12.03 0.60 -31.44
N VAL A 6 12.40 1.88 -31.54
CA VAL A 6 12.92 2.67 -30.40
C VAL A 6 11.88 2.77 -29.29
N PHE A 7 10.62 3.06 -29.63
CA PHE A 7 9.52 3.10 -28.66
C PHE A 7 9.33 1.75 -27.95
N ALA A 8 9.32 0.64 -28.70
CA ALA A 8 9.18 -0.70 -28.14
C ALA A 8 10.33 -1.06 -27.19
N ILE A 9 11.57 -0.65 -27.51
CA ILE A 9 12.74 -0.85 -26.65
C ILE A 9 12.59 -0.05 -25.35
N LEU A 10 12.26 1.24 -25.43
CA LEU A 10 12.08 2.09 -24.24
C LEU A 10 10.95 1.56 -23.34
N LEU A 11 9.86 1.08 -23.95
CA LEU A 11 8.75 0.46 -23.24
C LEU A 11 9.16 -0.84 -22.54
N GLY A 12 9.96 -1.69 -23.22
CA GLY A 12 10.52 -2.91 -22.64
C GLY A 12 11.46 -2.64 -21.45
N ILE A 13 12.32 -1.63 -21.57
CA ILE A 13 13.20 -1.17 -20.49
C ILE A 13 12.38 -0.67 -19.30
N GLY A 14 11.41 0.22 -19.54
CA GLY A 14 10.54 0.76 -18.50
C GLY A 14 9.78 -0.34 -17.75
N TYR A 15 9.22 -1.30 -18.48
CA TYR A 15 8.55 -2.47 -17.88
C TYR A 15 9.50 -3.30 -17.03
N PHE A 16 10.69 -3.61 -17.54
CA PHE A 16 11.65 -4.45 -16.82
C PHE A 16 12.09 -3.83 -15.50
N PHE A 17 12.49 -2.55 -15.51
CA PHE A 17 12.88 -1.84 -14.30
C PHE A 17 11.71 -1.63 -13.35
N GLY A 18 10.53 -1.29 -13.86
CA GLY A 18 9.31 -1.14 -13.06
C GLY A 18 8.89 -2.43 -12.35
N ALA A 19 8.86 -3.54 -13.08
CA ALA A 19 8.53 -4.85 -12.54
C ALA A 19 9.57 -5.33 -11.52
N ARG A 20 10.86 -5.06 -11.77
CA ARG A 20 11.94 -5.39 -10.82
C ARG A 20 11.81 -4.59 -9.53
N ALA A 21 11.60 -3.28 -9.62
CA ALA A 21 11.44 -2.41 -8.44
C ALA A 21 10.22 -2.82 -7.61
N GLU A 22 9.10 -3.14 -8.26
CA GLU A 22 7.89 -3.63 -7.61
C GLU A 22 8.12 -4.96 -6.88
N LYS A 23 8.77 -5.93 -7.53
CA LYS A 23 9.12 -7.21 -6.90
C LYS A 23 10.08 -7.05 -5.72
N GLN A 24 11.03 -6.12 -5.81
CA GLN A 24 11.94 -5.79 -4.72
C GLN A 24 11.19 -5.16 -3.54
N HIS A 25 10.29 -4.21 -3.80
CA HIS A 25 9.49 -3.58 -2.76
C HIS A 25 8.60 -4.61 -2.03
N LEU A 26 7.96 -5.52 -2.78
CA LEU A 26 7.17 -6.60 -2.18
C LEU A 26 8.00 -7.51 -1.27
N ARG A 27 9.25 -7.82 -1.64
CA ARG A 27 10.17 -8.60 -0.79
C ARG A 27 10.54 -7.84 0.48
N LEU A 28 10.78 -6.54 0.38
CA LEU A 28 11.06 -5.69 1.54
C LEU A 28 9.88 -5.66 2.51
N LEU A 29 8.65 -5.50 1.99
CA LEU A 29 7.42 -5.56 2.79
C LEU A 29 7.30 -6.90 3.51
N GLN A 30 7.51 -8.01 2.80
CA GLN A 30 7.48 -9.35 3.41
C GLN A 30 8.50 -9.51 4.54
N HIS A 31 9.70 -8.98 4.38
CA HIS A 31 10.72 -9.01 5.42
C HIS A 31 10.33 -8.18 6.65
N ARG A 32 9.78 -6.97 6.44
CA ARG A 32 9.29 -6.12 7.53
C ARG A 32 8.12 -6.75 8.28
N GLU A 33 7.17 -7.35 7.57
CA GLU A 33 6.04 -8.10 8.17
C GLU A 33 6.52 -9.25 9.07
N GLN A 34 7.61 -9.93 8.68
CA GLN A 34 8.17 -11.00 9.49
C GLN A 34 8.75 -10.51 10.82
N ALA A 35 9.28 -9.28 10.87
CA ALA A 35 9.82 -8.69 12.09
C ALA A 35 8.72 -8.33 13.12
N ILE A 36 7.46 -8.21 12.69
CA ILE A 36 6.35 -7.67 13.50
C ILE A 36 5.35 -8.76 13.94
N LYS A 37 5.57 -10.03 13.55
CA LYS A 37 4.66 -11.17 13.80
C LYS A 37 4.19 -11.38 15.25
N GLY A 38 4.83 -10.77 16.24
CA GLY A 38 4.43 -10.84 17.65
C GLY A 38 3.35 -9.85 18.09
N LEU A 39 3.05 -8.81 17.29
CA LEU A 39 2.04 -7.80 17.63
C LEU A 39 0.63 -8.33 17.33
N VAL A 40 -0.25 -8.36 18.34
CA VAL A 40 -1.64 -8.79 18.12
C VAL A 40 -2.43 -7.65 17.49
N LEU A 41 -3.00 -7.91 16.32
CA LEU A 41 -3.77 -6.95 15.55
C LEU A 41 -5.24 -7.32 15.59
N SER A 42 -6.11 -6.35 15.85
CA SER A 42 -7.55 -6.56 15.84
C SER A 42 -8.29 -5.45 15.11
N THR A 43 -9.17 -5.85 14.19
CA THR A 43 -10.14 -4.96 13.54
C THR A 43 -11.44 -4.87 14.33
N ALA A 44 -11.60 -5.63 15.43
CA ALA A 44 -12.78 -5.58 16.27
C ALA A 44 -12.97 -4.17 16.83
N GLY A 45 -14.22 -3.68 16.81
CA GLY A 45 -14.55 -2.32 17.23
C GLY A 45 -14.43 -2.09 18.74
N ALA A 46 -14.41 -0.81 19.13
CA ALA A 46 -14.20 -0.30 20.50
C ALA A 46 -15.16 -0.83 21.59
N LYS A 47 -16.16 -1.66 21.24
CA LYS A 47 -17.02 -2.36 22.20
C LYS A 47 -16.41 -3.66 22.73
N ALA A 48 -15.33 -4.14 22.14
CA ALA A 48 -14.53 -5.19 22.74
C ALA A 48 -13.74 -4.60 23.91
N THR A 49 -14.03 -5.07 25.13
CA THR A 49 -13.21 -4.75 26.29
C THR A 49 -11.79 -5.23 26.00
N VAL A 50 -10.80 -4.33 26.11
CA VAL A 50 -9.39 -4.71 26.08
C VAL A 50 -8.99 -4.90 27.55
N PRO A 51 -9.03 -6.13 28.09
CA PRO A 51 -8.59 -6.36 29.46
C PRO A 51 -7.13 -5.94 29.61
N ASP A 52 -6.82 -5.31 30.75
CA ASP A 52 -5.47 -4.95 31.19
C ASP A 52 -4.72 -3.84 30.42
N ALA A 53 -5.40 -2.98 29.65
CA ALA A 53 -4.76 -1.80 29.05
C ALA A 53 -4.50 -0.71 30.11
N ARG A 54 -3.23 -0.40 30.39
CA ARG A 54 -2.84 0.69 31.30
C ARG A 54 -2.68 2.01 30.57
N GLN A 55 -2.22 1.95 29.32
CA GLN A 55 -2.04 3.10 28.45
C GLN A 55 -2.58 2.80 27.06
N ALA A 56 -3.09 3.84 26.39
CA ALA A 56 -3.61 3.75 25.03
C ALA A 56 -3.17 4.97 24.22
N GLU A 57 -2.74 4.74 22.99
CA GLU A 57 -2.32 5.81 22.06
C GLU A 57 -2.76 5.49 20.62
N LEU A 58 -3.09 6.53 19.85
CA LEU A 58 -3.45 6.39 18.44
C LEU A 58 -2.19 6.35 17.59
N PHE A 59 -2.06 5.32 16.76
CA PHE A 59 -1.00 5.20 15.77
C PHE A 59 -1.57 5.33 14.37
N VAL A 60 -0.83 6.01 13.50
CA VAL A 60 -1.20 6.25 12.11
C VAL A 60 0.02 5.96 11.24
N GLY A 61 -0.19 5.19 10.18
CA GLY A 61 0.79 4.98 9.12
C GLY A 61 0.15 5.33 7.78
N SER A 62 0.80 6.19 6.99
CA SER A 62 0.33 6.54 5.65
C SER A 62 1.41 6.37 4.61
N VAL A 63 0.96 6.15 3.38
CA VAL A 63 1.80 6.10 2.19
C VAL A 63 1.03 6.68 1.00
N VAL A 64 1.72 7.48 0.19
CA VAL A 64 1.23 7.87 -1.12
C VAL A 64 1.88 6.97 -2.15
N ILE A 65 1.06 6.25 -2.93
CA ILE A 65 1.54 5.39 -4.00
C ILE A 65 0.99 5.86 -5.35
N SER A 66 1.86 5.81 -6.36
CA SER A 66 1.54 6.27 -7.70
C SER A 66 1.81 5.17 -8.74
N SER A 67 0.99 5.13 -9.78
CA SER A 67 1.16 4.25 -10.93
C SER A 67 2.28 4.76 -11.83
N ASP A 68 3.14 3.86 -12.31
CA ASP A 68 4.03 4.17 -13.42
C ASP A 68 3.27 4.25 -14.75
N PHE A 69 3.87 4.93 -15.73
CA PHE A 69 3.32 5.13 -17.08
C PHE A 69 2.90 3.80 -17.73
N PHE A 70 3.70 2.75 -17.54
CA PHE A 70 3.44 1.45 -18.14
C PHE A 70 2.22 0.77 -17.53
N LYS A 71 2.08 0.76 -16.20
CA LYS A 71 0.86 0.29 -15.54
C LYS A 71 -0.39 1.07 -15.98
N THR A 72 -0.27 2.38 -16.18
CA THR A 72 -1.39 3.19 -16.70
C THR A 72 -1.76 2.80 -18.14
N PHE A 73 -0.77 2.53 -19.01
CA PHE A 73 -1.01 2.04 -20.36
C PHE A 73 -1.70 0.66 -20.37
N ILE A 74 -1.17 -0.31 -19.61
CA ILE A 74 -1.81 -1.63 -19.47
C ILE A 74 -3.22 -1.52 -18.91
N ALA A 75 -3.43 -0.69 -17.88
CA ALA A 75 -4.76 -0.46 -17.33
C ALA A 75 -5.72 0.08 -18.40
N GLY A 76 -5.26 0.95 -19.29
CA GLY A 76 -6.01 1.41 -20.45
C GLY A 76 -6.44 0.26 -21.37
N LEU A 77 -5.55 -0.68 -21.67
CA LEU A 77 -5.87 -1.87 -22.46
C LEU A 77 -6.87 -2.79 -21.74
N LEU A 78 -6.65 -3.08 -20.46
CA LEU A 78 -7.54 -3.92 -19.65
C LEU A 78 -8.95 -3.33 -19.55
N LYS A 79 -9.08 -2.00 -19.48
CA LYS A 79 -10.39 -1.31 -19.48
C LYS A 79 -11.22 -1.59 -20.73
N LEU A 80 -10.61 -1.83 -21.89
CA LEU A 80 -11.34 -2.14 -23.13
C LEU A 80 -12.03 -3.51 -23.06
N PHE A 81 -11.40 -4.48 -22.38
CA PHE A 81 -11.92 -5.83 -22.21
C PHE A 81 -12.79 -5.98 -20.95
N GLY A 82 -12.68 -5.03 -20.00
CA GLY A 82 -13.38 -5.06 -18.72
C GLY A 82 -12.74 -5.98 -17.67
N GLY A 83 -13.42 -6.15 -16.54
CA GLY A 83 -12.95 -7.02 -15.45
C GLY A 83 -11.96 -6.35 -14.49
N ARG A 84 -11.07 -7.14 -13.91
CA ARG A 84 -10.12 -6.72 -12.86
C ARG A 84 -8.91 -5.99 -13.45
N ILE A 85 -8.56 -4.84 -12.89
CA ILE A 85 -7.35 -4.09 -13.26
C ILE A 85 -6.20 -4.51 -12.36
N THR A 86 -5.63 -5.67 -12.65
CA THR A 86 -4.59 -6.33 -11.81
C THR A 86 -3.38 -5.44 -11.53
N VAL A 87 -3.00 -4.59 -12.49
CA VAL A 87 -1.90 -3.62 -12.31
C VAL A 87 -2.19 -2.58 -11.22
N TYR A 88 -3.45 -2.20 -11.02
CA TYR A 88 -3.85 -1.29 -9.94
C TYR A 88 -4.09 -2.03 -8.63
N GLU A 89 -4.51 -3.30 -8.69
CA GLU A 89 -4.62 -4.14 -7.49
C GLU A 89 -3.26 -4.31 -6.80
N SER A 90 -2.17 -4.50 -7.56
CA SER A 90 -0.82 -4.60 -6.99
C SER A 90 -0.35 -3.29 -6.35
N LEU A 91 -0.72 -2.13 -6.92
CA LEU A 91 -0.48 -0.83 -6.28
C LEU A 91 -1.22 -0.72 -4.94
N LEU A 92 -2.50 -1.06 -4.91
CA LEU A 92 -3.31 -1.02 -3.69
C LEU A 92 -2.83 -2.02 -2.63
N GLU A 93 -2.36 -3.19 -3.03
CA GLU A 93 -1.77 -4.16 -2.12
C GLU A 93 -0.52 -3.60 -1.43
N ARG A 94 0.43 -3.06 -2.22
CA ARG A 94 1.65 -2.45 -1.68
C ARG A 94 1.35 -1.27 -0.77
N GLY A 95 0.42 -0.40 -1.17
CA GLY A 95 -0.01 0.74 -0.36
C GLY A 95 -0.59 0.32 0.99
N ARG A 96 -1.50 -0.66 1.01
CA ARG A 96 -2.09 -1.17 2.26
C ARG A 96 -1.05 -1.78 3.20
N ARG A 97 -0.16 -2.61 2.66
CA ARG A 97 0.88 -3.28 3.45
C ARG A 97 1.88 -2.29 4.03
N GLU A 98 2.32 -1.32 3.23
CA GLU A 98 3.25 -0.28 3.68
C GLU A 98 2.62 0.64 4.74
N ALA A 99 1.37 1.10 4.54
CA ALA A 99 0.67 1.92 5.53
C ALA A 99 0.49 1.19 6.86
N LEU A 100 0.06 -0.07 6.80
CA LEU A 100 -0.13 -0.91 7.97
C LEU A 100 1.19 -1.14 8.71
N LEU A 101 2.26 -1.51 7.99
CA LEU A 101 3.59 -1.70 8.56
C LEU A 101 4.10 -0.44 9.29
N ARG A 102 3.94 0.75 8.70
CA ARG A 102 4.37 2.01 9.35
C ARG A 102 3.64 2.27 10.66
N MET A 103 2.33 1.98 10.70
CA MET A 103 1.52 2.10 11.91
C MET A 103 1.98 1.11 12.98
N GLU A 104 2.20 -0.15 12.59
CA GLU A 104 2.63 -1.22 13.47
C GLU A 104 4.06 -1.00 14.01
N GLU A 105 5.00 -0.58 13.16
CA GLU A 105 6.37 -0.24 13.55
C GLU A 105 6.38 0.88 14.60
N SER A 106 5.53 1.90 14.42
CA SER A 106 5.39 3.00 15.37
C SER A 106 4.79 2.52 16.70
N ALA A 107 3.75 1.69 16.65
CA ALA A 107 3.14 1.10 17.85
C ALA A 107 4.12 0.18 18.59
N LEU A 108 4.88 -0.63 17.87
CA LEU A 108 5.88 -1.53 18.42
C LEU A 108 7.05 -0.77 19.05
N ALA A 109 7.52 0.30 18.41
CA ALA A 109 8.56 1.18 18.98
C ALA A 109 8.10 1.85 20.29
N TRP A 110 6.80 2.13 20.42
CA TRP A 110 6.20 2.59 21.67
C TRP A 110 6.01 1.45 22.69
N GLY A 111 6.21 0.20 22.31
CA GLY A 111 6.01 -0.96 23.19
C GLY A 111 4.56 -1.38 23.34
N ALA A 112 3.73 -1.17 22.32
CA ALA A 112 2.37 -1.71 22.29
C ALA A 112 2.41 -3.25 22.31
N GLU A 113 1.60 -3.86 23.17
CA GLU A 113 1.38 -5.31 23.18
C GLU A 113 0.35 -5.71 22.11
N ARG A 114 -0.62 -4.82 21.85
CA ARG A 114 -1.72 -5.04 20.90
C ARG A 114 -2.09 -3.73 20.22
N VAL A 115 -2.57 -3.82 18.97
CA VAL A 115 -3.22 -2.70 18.27
C VAL A 115 -4.66 -3.09 17.93
N VAL A 116 -5.61 -2.32 18.43
CA VAL A 116 -7.05 -2.58 18.29
C VAL A 116 -7.73 -1.55 17.41
N ASN A 117 -8.95 -1.89 16.95
CA ASN A 117 -9.77 -1.04 16.11
C ASN A 117 -9.02 -0.55 14.86
N ILE A 118 -8.22 -1.42 14.24
CA ILE A 118 -7.46 -1.07 13.03
C ILE A 118 -8.43 -0.78 11.89
N ARG A 119 -8.18 0.34 11.19
CA ARG A 119 -8.92 0.80 10.02
C ARG A 119 -7.94 1.19 8.93
N ILE A 120 -8.37 1.02 7.69
CA ILE A 120 -7.64 1.46 6.51
C ILE A 120 -8.55 2.38 5.71
N GLN A 121 -8.02 3.51 5.29
CA GLN A 121 -8.67 4.49 4.43
C GLN A 121 -7.82 4.76 3.20
N THR A 122 -8.48 5.17 2.13
CA THR A 122 -7.82 5.57 0.89
C THR A 122 -8.36 6.90 0.43
N ALA A 123 -7.49 7.80 -0.03
CA ALA A 123 -7.87 9.06 -0.65
C ALA A 123 -7.23 9.15 -2.05
N GLU A 124 -8.04 9.49 -3.06
CA GLU A 124 -7.52 9.75 -4.39
C GLU A 124 -6.84 11.13 -4.41
N LEU A 125 -5.62 11.17 -4.95
CA LEU A 125 -4.83 12.40 -5.09
C LEU A 125 -4.70 12.83 -6.56
N SER A 126 -5.10 11.97 -7.50
CA SER A 126 -5.05 12.24 -8.93
C SER A 126 -5.93 13.44 -9.30
N GLY A 127 -5.35 14.47 -9.92
CA GLY A 127 -6.06 15.71 -10.26
C GLY A 127 -7.25 15.49 -11.21
N ASN A 128 -8.35 16.21 -10.95
CA ASN A 128 -9.70 16.19 -11.55
C ASN A 128 -9.82 16.21 -13.10
N ASN A 129 -8.73 16.19 -13.86
CA ASN A 129 -8.73 16.44 -15.29
C ASN A 129 -8.51 15.18 -16.16
N GLY A 130 -8.47 13.97 -15.55
CA GLY A 130 -8.33 12.71 -16.27
C GLY A 130 -7.01 12.52 -17.06
N ARG A 131 -6.06 13.45 -16.90
CA ARG A 131 -4.75 13.49 -17.59
C ARG A 131 -3.56 13.40 -16.64
N GLY A 132 -3.79 12.97 -15.40
CA GLY A 132 -2.78 12.85 -14.36
C GLY A 132 -2.30 11.41 -14.16
N VAL A 133 -1.12 11.27 -13.54
CA VAL A 133 -0.67 9.99 -13.00
C VAL A 133 -1.64 9.56 -11.90
N VAL A 134 -2.07 8.30 -11.92
CA VAL A 134 -2.92 7.74 -10.86
C VAL A 134 -2.11 7.72 -9.57
N ALA A 135 -2.54 8.49 -8.57
CA ALA A 135 -1.92 8.54 -7.26
C ALA A 135 -3.00 8.46 -6.18
N LEU A 136 -2.73 7.68 -5.14
CA LEU A 136 -3.63 7.52 -4.01
C LEU A 136 -2.84 7.47 -2.71
N GLU A 137 -3.40 8.09 -1.68
CA GLU A 137 -2.99 7.87 -0.31
C GLU A 137 -3.66 6.61 0.23
N VAL A 138 -2.89 5.77 0.92
CA VAL A 138 -3.41 4.73 1.80
C VAL A 138 -2.97 5.06 3.22
N MET A 139 -3.93 5.13 4.13
CA MET A 139 -3.71 5.39 5.54
C MET A 139 -4.24 4.21 6.35
N ALA A 140 -3.45 3.70 7.28
CA ALA A 140 -3.85 2.75 8.31
C ALA A 140 -3.76 3.45 9.67
N TYR A 141 -4.75 3.22 10.53
CA TYR A 141 -4.74 3.73 11.90
C TYR A 141 -5.41 2.77 12.87
N GLY A 142 -5.00 2.84 14.13
CA GLY A 142 -5.49 1.98 15.20
C GLY A 142 -4.98 2.45 16.56
N THR A 143 -5.51 1.85 17.62
CA THR A 143 -5.13 2.22 18.98
C THR A 143 -4.20 1.15 19.57
N GLY A 144 -2.96 1.53 19.84
CA GLY A 144 -2.00 0.67 20.54
C GLY A 144 -2.29 0.68 22.04
N VAL A 145 -2.16 -0.49 22.67
CA VAL A 145 -2.35 -0.67 24.12
C VAL A 145 -1.21 -1.49 24.73
N ARG A 146 -0.83 -1.14 25.95
CA ARG A 146 0.18 -1.82 26.79
C ARG A 146 -0.14 -1.59 28.27
#